data_AF-A0A1B9IX43-F1
#
_entry.id   AF-A0A1B9IX43-F1
#
_cell.length_a   1.000
_cell.length_b   1.000
_cell.length_c   1.000
_cell.angle_alpha   90.00
_cell.angle_beta   90.00
_cell.angle_gamma   90.00
#
_symmetry.space_group_name_H-M   'P 1'
#
loop_
_entity.id
_entity.type
_entity.pdbx_description
1 polymer ?
#
loop_
_entity_poly.entity_id
_entity_poly.type
_entity_poly.pdbx_seq_one_letter_code
_entity_poly.pdbx_strand_id
1 'polypeptide(L)'
;MAYDLEPLPRTDTPSDYTRFKFDPANVGDKRIVGLLACQRDPLLRSLKTRIHAVREASIKTAPPPKGKGNKKKNDTPQETAKAEDRGKLYEVELLDTVIFPEGGGQPSDTGRLNILDPNGGIRQSFVIESCLRKKLDSVHLVRIPTGIEVDMKEDDEVEVVVDWDRRVDHMTLHTSQHLLSAILDTMNLPTLSWSMHPHPSLEAPYVELPRSLTQSEAEEVERKCNELISEGRKVWVDVSIQGQNGAAEVTAEVDDGAVEERLKVGKGIPEDYDGGVIRHINIDQTDRNACCGTQVPTLSLISLMHIIPPTQSSSSATKLYFVAGPRAVRYLQQSSRQLSNVAKVIGAGRADAVERIETLEKNRKDQFDAVKNLKNELSKIVIENALSEGRKEENQGVIWVRRDNPSTNDFEFLGSISTTFISTAQPQDQKDPLVILTSTPSSKDATGQQNLMIVHSTNNDLAKEANEQIKKGLGSRVKGGGARGKYMSKVDGKWTSSEDDLIQGIINNLRKDRSE
;
A
#
# COMPACT_ATOMS: atom_id res chain seq x y z
N MET A 1 -42.28 17.05 -25.52
CA MET A 1 -42.93 16.93 -24.21
C MET A 1 -42.11 17.76 -23.25
N ALA A 2 -42.74 18.49 -22.34
CA ALA A 2 -42.04 19.27 -21.32
C ALA A 2 -41.64 18.31 -20.19
N TYR A 3 -40.40 18.42 -19.72
CA TYR A 3 -39.89 17.60 -18.64
C TYR A 3 -40.30 18.18 -17.29
N ASP A 4 -41.40 17.71 -16.73
CA ASP A 4 -41.75 18.02 -15.35
C ASP A 4 -40.91 17.12 -14.44
N LEU A 5 -39.90 17.70 -13.79
CA LEU A 5 -39.12 16.99 -12.80
C LEU A 5 -40.04 16.66 -11.63
N GLU A 6 -40.46 15.40 -11.53
CA GLU A 6 -41.27 14.97 -10.40
C GLU A 6 -40.60 15.40 -9.08
N PRO A 7 -41.37 16.04 -8.18
CA PRO A 7 -40.82 16.52 -6.92
C PRO A 7 -40.29 15.31 -6.13
N LEU A 8 -39.04 15.39 -5.71
CA LEU A 8 -38.43 14.35 -4.88
C LEU A 8 -39.07 14.34 -3.49
N PRO A 9 -39.10 13.18 -2.81
CA PRO A 9 -39.45 13.12 -1.40
C PRO A 9 -38.58 14.07 -0.58
N ARG A 10 -39.15 14.72 0.45
CA ARG A 10 -38.39 15.64 1.31
C ARG A 10 -37.35 14.88 2.13
N THR A 11 -36.14 15.42 2.17
CA THR A 11 -35.03 14.98 3.04
C THR A 11 -34.49 16.18 3.82
N ASP A 12 -33.40 15.97 4.58
CA ASP A 12 -32.66 17.05 5.23
C ASP A 12 -31.75 17.84 4.27
N THR A 13 -31.76 17.52 2.97
CA THR A 13 -31.06 18.30 1.95
C THR A 13 -31.71 19.70 1.87
N PRO A 14 -30.93 20.80 2.01
CA PRO A 14 -31.46 22.15 1.86
C PRO A 14 -32.16 22.35 0.52
N SER A 15 -33.30 23.04 0.52
CA SER A 15 -34.09 23.28 -0.68
C SER A 15 -33.33 24.03 -1.79
N ASP A 16 -32.29 24.75 -1.42
CA ASP A 16 -31.42 25.50 -2.33
C ASP A 16 -30.05 24.83 -2.54
N TYR A 17 -29.96 23.51 -2.28
CA TYR A 17 -28.79 22.68 -2.61
C TYR A 17 -28.62 22.55 -4.12
N THR A 18 -29.67 22.19 -4.87
CA THR A 18 -29.60 22.11 -6.34
C THR A 18 -30.22 23.35 -6.97
N ARG A 19 -29.44 24.07 -7.78
CA ARG A 19 -29.83 25.33 -8.40
C ARG A 19 -29.74 25.23 -9.92
N PHE A 20 -30.89 25.23 -10.59
CA PHE A 20 -30.94 25.21 -12.05
C PHE A 20 -30.70 26.62 -12.61
N LYS A 21 -29.78 26.75 -13.57
CA LYS A 21 -29.51 27.99 -14.32
C LYS A 21 -30.18 28.00 -15.70
N PHE A 22 -31.21 27.18 -15.84
CA PHE A 22 -32.06 27.00 -17.01
C PHE A 22 -33.41 26.48 -16.50
N ASP A 23 -34.43 26.56 -17.34
CA ASP A 23 -35.72 25.94 -17.04
C ASP A 23 -35.63 24.43 -17.32
N PRO A 24 -35.73 23.57 -16.28
CA PRO A 24 -35.60 22.12 -16.43
C PRO A 24 -36.67 21.51 -17.35
N ALA A 25 -37.81 22.18 -17.57
CA ALA A 25 -38.83 21.74 -18.50
C ALA A 25 -38.34 21.62 -19.96
N ASN A 26 -37.24 22.30 -20.28
CA ASN A 26 -36.63 22.31 -21.62
C ASN A 26 -35.62 21.18 -21.85
N VAL A 27 -35.27 20.42 -20.82
CA VAL A 27 -34.51 19.18 -20.99
C VAL A 27 -35.50 18.15 -21.53
N GLY A 28 -35.21 17.44 -22.62
CA GLY A 28 -36.15 16.40 -23.09
C GLY A 28 -36.31 15.26 -22.07
N ASP A 29 -37.25 14.33 -22.29
CA ASP A 29 -37.56 13.18 -21.40
C ASP A 29 -36.39 12.17 -21.17
N LYS A 30 -35.15 12.56 -21.48
CA LYS A 30 -33.97 11.72 -21.43
C LYS A 30 -33.37 11.69 -20.03
N ARG A 31 -32.89 10.51 -19.67
CA ARG A 31 -32.09 10.23 -18.48
C ARG A 31 -30.75 10.91 -18.67
N ILE A 32 -30.46 11.92 -17.86
CA ILE A 32 -29.19 12.64 -17.94
C ILE A 32 -28.43 12.42 -16.65
N VAL A 33 -27.34 11.66 -16.73
CA VAL A 33 -26.31 11.63 -15.70
C VAL A 33 -25.77 13.05 -15.54
N GLY A 34 -26.02 13.61 -14.35
CA GLY A 34 -25.90 15.03 -14.06
C GLY A 34 -27.20 15.63 -13.48
N LEU A 35 -28.35 14.98 -13.69
CA LEU A 35 -29.68 15.38 -13.22
C LEU A 35 -30.42 14.28 -12.42
N LEU A 36 -29.74 13.18 -12.09
CA LEU A 36 -30.35 12.06 -11.36
C LEU A 36 -30.82 12.49 -9.96
N ALA A 37 -31.82 11.81 -9.40
CA ALA A 37 -32.32 12.06 -8.04
C ALA A 37 -31.19 12.07 -7.00
N CYS A 38 -30.25 11.11 -7.08
CA CYS A 38 -29.08 11.08 -6.19
C CYS A 38 -28.14 12.30 -6.30
N GLN A 39 -28.18 13.02 -7.42
CA GLN A 39 -27.37 14.22 -7.66
C GLN A 39 -28.13 15.51 -7.33
N ARG A 40 -29.47 15.48 -7.41
CA ARG A 40 -30.38 16.58 -7.04
C ARG A 40 -30.63 16.63 -5.54
N ASP A 41 -30.75 15.46 -4.91
CA ASP A 41 -30.87 15.27 -3.46
C ASP A 41 -29.92 14.14 -3.01
N PRO A 42 -28.73 14.49 -2.49
CA PRO A 42 -27.71 13.53 -2.10
C PRO A 42 -28.10 12.68 -0.87
N LEU A 43 -29.02 13.18 -0.04
CA LEU A 43 -29.49 12.51 1.17
C LEU A 43 -30.71 11.60 0.95
N LEU A 44 -31.28 11.60 -0.27
CA LEU A 44 -32.36 10.71 -0.65
C LEU A 44 -31.87 9.25 -0.71
N ARG A 45 -32.46 8.41 0.15
CA ARG A 45 -32.03 7.01 0.34
C ARG A 45 -32.82 6.01 -0.50
N SER A 46 -34.08 6.30 -0.77
CA SER A 46 -34.93 5.47 -1.62
C SER A 46 -35.78 6.32 -2.55
N LEU A 47 -36.16 5.73 -3.67
CA LEU A 47 -37.01 6.36 -4.67
C LEU A 47 -37.92 5.32 -5.31
N LYS A 48 -39.22 5.61 -5.33
CA LYS A 48 -40.18 4.90 -6.19
C LYS A 48 -40.07 5.47 -7.60
N THR A 49 -39.91 4.60 -8.59
CA THR A 49 -39.67 4.93 -9.99
C THR A 49 -40.19 3.80 -10.88
N ARG A 50 -40.02 3.91 -12.19
CA ARG A 50 -40.38 2.87 -13.14
C ARG A 50 -39.17 2.36 -13.92
N ILE A 51 -39.25 1.10 -14.32
CA ILE A 51 -38.29 0.50 -15.24
C ILE A 51 -38.53 1.08 -16.63
N HIS A 52 -37.50 1.70 -17.18
CA HIS A 52 -37.53 2.17 -18.57
C HIS A 52 -37.12 1.06 -19.53
N ALA A 53 -36.06 0.31 -19.20
CA ALA A 53 -35.57 -0.77 -20.02
C ALA A 53 -34.93 -1.86 -19.16
N VAL A 54 -35.08 -3.12 -19.58
CA VAL A 54 -34.51 -4.28 -18.89
C VAL A 54 -34.04 -5.32 -19.90
N ARG A 55 -32.82 -5.83 -19.73
CA ARG A 55 -32.28 -6.93 -20.54
C ARG A 55 -31.29 -7.78 -19.76
N GLU A 56 -31.18 -9.06 -20.09
CA GLU A 56 -30.09 -9.90 -19.57
C GLU A 56 -28.74 -9.33 -20.07
N ALA A 57 -27.80 -9.14 -19.16
CA ALA A 57 -26.49 -8.60 -19.48
C ALA A 57 -25.63 -9.65 -20.18
N SER A 58 -24.80 -9.21 -21.13
CA SER A 58 -23.85 -10.09 -21.82
C SER A 58 -22.64 -10.49 -20.95
N ILE A 59 -22.44 -9.82 -19.82
CA ILE A 59 -21.36 -10.05 -18.87
C ILE A 59 -21.82 -10.86 -17.67
N LYS A 60 -20.97 -11.77 -17.18
CA LYS A 60 -21.27 -12.61 -16.00
C LYS A 60 -20.90 -11.95 -14.66
N THR A 61 -20.03 -10.96 -14.67
CA THR A 61 -19.57 -10.24 -13.48
C THR A 61 -19.54 -8.74 -13.77
N ALA A 62 -19.88 -7.92 -12.77
CA ALA A 62 -19.71 -6.48 -12.86
C ALA A 62 -18.22 -6.14 -13.11
N PRO A 63 -17.90 -5.19 -14.00
CA PRO A 63 -16.53 -4.77 -14.22
C PRO A 63 -15.96 -4.12 -12.95
N PRO A 64 -14.64 -4.26 -12.71
CA PRO A 64 -14.01 -3.54 -11.60
C PRO A 64 -14.18 -2.02 -11.79
N PRO A 65 -14.19 -1.22 -10.70
CA PRO A 65 -14.27 0.23 -10.78
C PRO A 65 -13.17 0.77 -11.69
N LYS A 66 -13.49 1.73 -12.56
CA LYS A 66 -12.50 2.37 -13.44
C LYS A 66 -11.57 3.29 -12.64
N GLY A 67 -10.51 2.72 -12.05
CA GLY A 67 -9.37 3.49 -11.57
C GLY A 67 -8.42 3.83 -12.73
N LYS A 68 -7.91 5.07 -12.81
CA LYS A 68 -6.73 5.40 -13.62
C LYS A 68 -5.47 4.78 -12.98
N GLY A 69 -5.43 3.46 -12.88
CA GLY A 69 -4.20 2.72 -12.61
C GLY A 69 -3.49 2.46 -13.92
N ASN A 70 -2.21 2.83 -14.02
CA ASN A 70 -1.36 2.41 -15.12
C ASN A 70 -1.53 0.89 -15.33
N LYS A 71 -1.98 0.48 -16.52
CA LYS A 71 -1.95 -0.92 -16.95
C LYS A 71 -0.50 -1.38 -16.93
N LYS A 72 -0.05 -2.02 -15.84
CA LYS A 72 1.13 -2.88 -15.88
C LYS A 72 0.78 -4.08 -16.76
N LYS A 73 1.35 -4.09 -17.96
CA LYS A 73 1.43 -5.24 -18.84
C LYS A 73 2.37 -6.24 -18.16
N ASN A 74 1.82 -7.19 -17.40
CA ASN A 74 2.40 -8.46 -16.92
C ASN A 74 1.95 -8.81 -15.49
N ASP A 75 0.65 -8.89 -15.25
CA ASP A 75 0.15 -9.79 -14.20
C ASP A 75 -0.51 -10.97 -14.88
N THR A 76 0.20 -12.11 -14.82
CA THR A 76 -0.33 -13.43 -15.11
C THR A 76 -1.60 -13.65 -14.28
N PRO A 77 -2.70 -14.17 -14.83
CA PRO A 77 -3.91 -14.42 -14.05
C PRO A 77 -3.57 -15.42 -12.95
N GLN A 78 -3.57 -14.96 -11.70
CA GLN A 78 -3.44 -15.85 -10.56
C GLN A 78 -4.71 -16.72 -10.52
N GLU A 79 -4.50 -18.03 -10.43
CA GLU A 79 -5.55 -19.04 -10.57
C GLU A 79 -6.79 -18.76 -9.72
N THR A 80 -7.90 -18.77 -10.45
CA THR A 80 -9.30 -18.83 -10.06
C THR A 80 -9.58 -19.56 -8.74
N ALA A 81 -10.04 -18.81 -7.73
CA ALA A 81 -11.05 -19.34 -6.83
C ALA A 81 -12.24 -19.80 -7.69
N LYS A 82 -12.77 -21.01 -7.44
CA LYS A 82 -13.95 -21.54 -8.14
C LYS A 82 -15.04 -20.46 -8.18
N ALA A 83 -15.43 -20.03 -9.38
CA ALA A 83 -16.54 -19.10 -9.54
C ALA A 83 -17.80 -19.80 -9.05
N GLU A 84 -18.24 -19.47 -7.85
CA GLU A 84 -19.57 -19.83 -7.37
C GLU A 84 -20.59 -19.32 -8.39
N ASP A 85 -21.56 -20.15 -8.75
CA ASP A 85 -22.64 -19.73 -9.62
C ASP A 85 -23.51 -18.71 -8.86
N ARG A 86 -23.25 -17.43 -9.10
CA ARG A 86 -23.95 -16.31 -8.46
C ARG A 86 -25.29 -16.01 -9.13
N GLY A 87 -25.63 -16.68 -10.23
CA GLY A 87 -26.81 -16.41 -11.04
C GLY A 87 -26.59 -15.34 -12.11
N LYS A 88 -27.69 -14.88 -12.73
CA LYS A 88 -27.70 -14.04 -13.92
C LYS A 88 -27.63 -12.54 -13.62
N LEU A 89 -27.01 -11.78 -14.52
CA LEU A 89 -26.80 -10.34 -14.43
C LEU A 89 -27.77 -9.66 -15.40
N TYR A 90 -28.49 -8.63 -14.97
CA TYR A 90 -29.40 -7.85 -15.81
C TYR A 90 -28.95 -6.40 -15.85
N GLU A 91 -29.07 -5.78 -17.03
CA GLU A 91 -28.96 -4.34 -17.19
C GLU A 91 -30.37 -3.74 -17.04
N VAL A 92 -30.56 -2.92 -16.00
CA VAL A 92 -31.82 -2.26 -15.70
C VAL A 92 -31.62 -0.76 -15.76
N GLU A 93 -32.41 -0.10 -16.59
CA GLU A 93 -32.41 1.35 -16.75
C GLU A 93 -33.72 1.90 -16.18
N LEU A 94 -33.63 2.91 -15.33
CA LEU A 94 -34.77 3.48 -14.61
C LEU A 94 -35.04 4.90 -15.11
N LEU A 95 -36.28 5.40 -14.94
CA LEU A 95 -36.61 6.78 -15.29
C LEU A 95 -35.81 7.80 -14.47
N ASP A 96 -35.62 7.48 -13.19
CA ASP A 96 -34.72 8.18 -12.28
C ASP A 96 -34.23 7.22 -11.20
N THR A 97 -33.15 7.55 -10.49
CA THR A 97 -32.51 6.64 -9.54
C THR A 97 -31.78 7.35 -8.40
N VAL A 98 -31.83 6.70 -7.23
CA VAL A 98 -30.97 7.02 -6.08
C VAL A 98 -29.65 6.26 -6.11
N ILE A 99 -29.27 5.58 -7.19
CA ILE A 99 -27.98 4.89 -7.32
C ILE A 99 -27.06 5.72 -8.23
N PHE A 100 -25.96 6.23 -7.69
CA PHE A 100 -24.97 6.94 -8.48
C PHE A 100 -24.20 5.95 -9.38
N PRO A 101 -24.07 6.21 -10.69
CA PRO A 101 -23.38 5.33 -11.63
C PRO A 101 -21.86 5.34 -11.43
N GLU A 102 -21.13 6.31 -11.97
CA GLU A 102 -19.72 6.54 -11.68
C GLU A 102 -19.37 7.91 -12.27
N GLY A 103 -18.39 8.60 -11.69
CA GLY A 103 -17.97 9.89 -12.26
C GLY A 103 -17.14 10.74 -11.33
N GLY A 104 -16.28 11.59 -11.91
CA GLY A 104 -15.44 12.51 -11.16
C GLY A 104 -14.36 11.86 -10.30
N GLY A 105 -14.13 10.55 -10.42
CA GLY A 105 -13.24 9.78 -9.54
C GLY A 105 -13.98 9.03 -8.41
N GLN A 106 -15.29 9.27 -8.25
CA GLN A 106 -16.13 8.55 -7.30
C GLN A 106 -16.63 7.21 -7.89
N PRO A 107 -16.46 6.08 -7.18
CA PRO A 107 -17.00 4.79 -7.57
C PRO A 107 -18.53 4.75 -7.58
N SER A 108 -19.10 3.73 -8.22
CA SER A 108 -20.55 3.51 -8.23
C SER A 108 -21.12 3.28 -6.86
N ASP A 109 -22.38 3.66 -6.66
CA ASP A 109 -23.17 3.13 -5.56
C ASP A 109 -23.56 1.66 -5.81
N THR A 110 -24.04 1.04 -4.75
CA THR A 110 -24.70 -0.26 -4.72
C THR A 110 -26.04 -0.09 -4.01
N GLY A 111 -26.88 -1.11 -4.04
CA GLY A 111 -28.18 -1.02 -3.37
C GLY A 111 -29.09 -2.20 -3.67
N ARG A 112 -30.39 -1.96 -3.57
CA ARG A 112 -31.44 -2.93 -3.86
C ARG A 112 -32.47 -2.35 -4.82
N LEU A 113 -32.97 -3.20 -5.69
CA LEU A 113 -34.13 -2.96 -6.55
C LEU A 113 -35.29 -3.81 -6.03
N ASN A 114 -36.33 -3.17 -5.51
CA ASN A 114 -37.56 -3.81 -5.05
C ASN A 114 -38.62 -3.66 -6.13
N ILE A 115 -39.09 -4.77 -6.70
CA ILE A 115 -40.21 -4.79 -7.64
C ILE A 115 -41.51 -4.75 -6.84
N LEU A 116 -42.38 -3.79 -7.14
CA LEU A 116 -43.61 -3.55 -6.39
C LEU A 116 -44.82 -4.25 -7.01
N ASP A 117 -45.79 -4.62 -6.19
CA ASP A 117 -47.13 -5.02 -6.62
C ASP A 117 -48.06 -3.79 -6.78
N PRO A 118 -49.26 -3.94 -7.38
CA PRO A 118 -50.20 -2.82 -7.55
C PRO A 118 -50.69 -2.16 -6.25
N ASN A 119 -50.50 -2.80 -5.10
CA ASN A 119 -50.82 -2.26 -3.78
C ASN A 119 -49.59 -1.63 -3.09
N GLY A 120 -48.43 -1.60 -3.76
CA GLY A 120 -47.17 -1.07 -3.26
C GLY A 120 -46.37 -2.02 -2.36
N GLY A 121 -46.75 -3.30 -2.26
CA GLY A 121 -45.99 -4.33 -1.56
C GLY A 121 -44.77 -4.81 -2.36
N ILE A 122 -43.73 -5.32 -1.69
CA ILE A 122 -42.53 -5.83 -2.38
C ILE A 122 -42.81 -7.25 -2.88
N ARG A 123 -42.87 -7.41 -4.21
CA ARG A 123 -43.02 -8.70 -4.89
C ARG A 123 -41.71 -9.49 -4.96
N GLN A 124 -40.64 -8.81 -5.40
CA GLN A 124 -39.29 -9.39 -5.50
C GLN A 124 -38.25 -8.31 -5.16
N SER A 125 -37.08 -8.71 -4.67
CA SER A 125 -36.01 -7.78 -4.31
C SER A 125 -34.65 -8.33 -4.71
N PHE A 126 -33.90 -7.54 -5.48
CA PHE A 126 -32.63 -7.94 -6.07
C PHE A 126 -31.51 -6.97 -5.73
N VAL A 127 -30.27 -7.47 -5.73
CA VAL A 127 -29.08 -6.68 -5.41
C VAL A 127 -28.63 -5.91 -6.65
N ILE A 128 -28.37 -4.63 -6.49
CA ILE A 128 -27.67 -3.79 -7.47
C ILE A 128 -26.18 -3.85 -7.14
N GLU A 129 -25.40 -4.54 -7.96
CA GLU A 129 -23.96 -4.75 -7.75
C GLU A 129 -23.11 -3.55 -8.15
N SER A 130 -23.56 -2.81 -9.16
CA SER A 130 -22.99 -1.54 -9.58
C SER A 130 -23.96 -0.80 -10.50
N CYS A 131 -23.63 0.44 -10.83
CA CYS A 131 -24.33 1.21 -11.82
C CYS A 131 -23.31 1.80 -12.78
N LEU A 132 -23.53 1.64 -14.08
CA LEU A 132 -22.61 2.07 -15.13
C LEU A 132 -23.15 3.33 -15.78
N ARG A 133 -22.23 4.25 -16.09
CA ARG A 133 -22.53 5.39 -16.94
C ARG A 133 -22.33 4.99 -18.40
N LYS A 134 -23.42 4.94 -19.19
CA LYS A 134 -23.36 4.76 -20.66
C LYS A 134 -23.82 6.04 -21.33
N LYS A 135 -22.89 6.92 -21.73
CA LYS A 135 -23.16 8.28 -22.22
C LYS A 135 -23.91 9.12 -21.17
N LEU A 136 -25.18 9.41 -21.43
CA LEU A 136 -26.08 10.15 -20.53
C LEU A 136 -26.93 9.20 -19.67
N ASP A 137 -26.99 7.91 -19.98
CA ASP A 137 -27.83 6.95 -19.25
C ASP A 137 -27.12 6.35 -18.02
N SER A 138 -27.92 6.01 -17.01
CA SER A 138 -27.52 5.22 -15.84
C SER A 138 -28.04 3.78 -16.00
N VAL A 139 -27.14 2.81 -15.94
CA VAL A 139 -27.44 1.39 -16.19
C VAL A 139 -27.09 0.57 -14.96
N HIS A 140 -28.09 0.08 -14.25
CA HIS A 140 -27.93 -0.71 -13.04
C HIS A 140 -27.62 -2.16 -13.40
N LEU A 141 -26.58 -2.73 -12.80
CA LEU A 141 -26.26 -4.14 -12.91
C LEU A 141 -26.91 -4.89 -11.75
N VAL A 142 -28.00 -5.60 -12.04
CA VAL A 142 -28.84 -6.27 -11.05
C VAL A 142 -28.55 -7.77 -11.08
N ARG A 143 -28.25 -8.38 -9.92
CA ARG A 143 -28.04 -9.82 -9.81
C ARG A 143 -29.33 -10.55 -9.45
N ILE A 144 -29.67 -11.55 -10.27
CA ILE A 144 -30.72 -12.53 -10.01
C ILE A 144 -30.06 -13.86 -9.62
N PRO A 145 -30.25 -14.36 -8.38
CA PRO A 145 -29.68 -15.63 -7.95
C PRO A 145 -30.13 -16.83 -8.80
N THR A 146 -29.30 -17.88 -8.88
CA THR A 146 -29.63 -19.12 -9.60
C THR A 146 -30.92 -19.74 -9.08
N GLY A 147 -31.78 -20.18 -10.00
CA GLY A 147 -33.06 -20.83 -9.67
C GLY A 147 -34.21 -19.86 -9.35
N ILE A 148 -33.98 -18.54 -9.40
CA ILE A 148 -35.04 -17.53 -9.25
C ILE A 148 -35.52 -17.09 -10.64
N GLU A 149 -36.81 -17.27 -10.90
CA GLU A 149 -37.48 -16.66 -12.05
C GLU A 149 -37.72 -15.17 -11.77
N VAL A 150 -37.31 -14.31 -12.70
CA VAL A 150 -37.53 -12.86 -12.60
C VAL A 150 -38.74 -12.48 -13.44
N ASP A 151 -39.73 -11.83 -12.83
CA ASP A 151 -40.79 -11.13 -13.56
C ASP A 151 -40.48 -9.63 -13.45
N MET A 152 -39.65 -9.14 -14.36
CA MET A 152 -39.25 -7.73 -14.42
C MET A 152 -39.47 -7.25 -15.85
N LYS A 153 -40.33 -6.25 -16.03
CA LYS A 153 -40.75 -5.72 -17.33
C LYS A 153 -40.59 -4.20 -17.38
N GLU A 154 -40.60 -3.66 -18.59
CA GLU A 154 -40.73 -2.21 -18.80
C GLU A 154 -42.03 -1.70 -18.16
N ASP A 155 -41.99 -0.47 -17.66
CA ASP A 155 -43.05 0.20 -16.90
C ASP A 155 -43.43 -0.40 -15.54
N ASP A 156 -42.81 -1.50 -15.09
CA ASP A 156 -43.01 -2.01 -13.72
C ASP A 156 -42.61 -0.93 -12.70
N GLU A 157 -43.46 -0.74 -11.67
CA GLU A 157 -43.13 0.09 -10.52
C GLU A 157 -42.10 -0.59 -9.63
N VAL A 158 -41.06 0.16 -9.29
CA VAL A 158 -39.96 -0.30 -8.44
C VAL A 158 -39.64 0.72 -7.37
N GLU A 159 -39.19 0.25 -6.21
CA GLU A 159 -38.50 1.07 -5.23
C GLU A 159 -37.00 0.73 -5.26
N VAL A 160 -36.17 1.74 -5.46
CA VAL A 160 -34.72 1.61 -5.41
C VAL A 160 -34.24 2.11 -4.06
N VAL A 161 -33.37 1.36 -3.40
CA VAL A 161 -32.79 1.73 -2.11
C VAL A 161 -31.27 1.69 -2.21
N VAL A 162 -30.59 2.80 -1.89
CA VAL A 162 -29.13 2.87 -1.92
C VAL A 162 -28.53 2.20 -0.68
N ASP A 163 -27.35 1.58 -0.85
CA ASP A 163 -26.48 1.24 0.28
C ASP A 163 -25.98 2.53 0.94
N TRP A 164 -26.57 2.85 2.08
CA TRP A 164 -26.37 4.14 2.73
C TRP A 164 -24.95 4.30 3.31
N ASP A 165 -24.37 3.24 3.86
CA ASP A 165 -23.01 3.31 4.43
C ASP A 165 -21.98 3.59 3.35
N ARG A 166 -22.15 2.97 2.17
CA ARG A 166 -21.35 3.26 0.98
C ARG A 166 -21.55 4.70 0.50
N ARG A 167 -22.81 5.13 0.35
CA ARG A 167 -23.15 6.47 -0.14
C ARG A 167 -22.55 7.57 0.72
N VAL A 168 -22.71 7.47 2.05
CA VAL A 168 -22.16 8.47 2.98
C VAL A 168 -20.63 8.50 2.94
N ASP A 169 -19.99 7.32 2.92
CA ASP A 169 -18.54 7.22 2.80
C ASP A 169 -18.03 7.92 1.53
N HIS A 170 -18.66 7.64 0.37
CA HIS A 170 -18.28 8.26 -0.90
C HIS A 170 -18.52 9.77 -0.94
N MET A 171 -19.70 10.25 -0.56
CA MET A 171 -20.00 11.70 -0.55
C MET A 171 -19.04 12.44 0.37
N THR A 172 -18.82 11.91 1.57
CA THR A 172 -17.95 12.54 2.56
C THR A 172 -16.53 12.68 2.03
N LEU A 173 -15.97 11.61 1.45
CA LEU A 173 -14.62 11.65 0.87
C LEU A 173 -14.53 12.56 -0.35
N HIS A 174 -15.56 12.62 -1.18
CA HIS A 174 -15.57 13.48 -2.36
C HIS A 174 -15.60 14.96 -1.96
N THR A 175 -16.50 15.36 -1.06
CA THR A 175 -16.55 16.74 -0.58
C THR A 175 -15.28 17.10 0.18
N SER A 176 -14.72 16.15 0.93
CA SER A 176 -13.42 16.28 1.60
C SER A 176 -12.28 16.55 0.62
N GLN A 177 -12.28 15.87 -0.54
CA GLN A 177 -11.28 16.12 -1.57
C GLN A 177 -11.41 17.54 -2.15
N HIS A 178 -12.62 18.01 -2.45
CA HIS A 178 -12.85 19.38 -2.91
C HIS A 178 -12.32 20.42 -1.90
N LEU A 179 -12.66 20.25 -0.63
CA LEU A 179 -12.18 21.09 0.45
C LEU A 179 -10.65 21.08 0.54
N LEU A 180 -10.05 19.88 0.56
CA LEU A 180 -8.60 19.72 0.63
C LEU A 180 -7.89 20.40 -0.55
N SER A 181 -8.37 20.18 -1.77
CA SER A 181 -7.80 20.80 -2.97
C SER A 181 -7.90 22.32 -2.93
N ALA A 182 -9.04 22.88 -2.50
CA ALA A 182 -9.20 24.33 -2.38
C ALA A 182 -8.19 24.94 -1.39
N ILE A 183 -7.92 24.27 -0.26
CA ILE A 183 -6.93 24.72 0.72
C ILE A 183 -5.51 24.61 0.17
N LEU A 184 -5.17 23.51 -0.51
CA LEU A 184 -3.86 23.31 -1.13
C LEU A 184 -3.59 24.31 -2.26
N ASP A 185 -4.62 24.70 -3.01
CA ASP A 185 -4.52 25.73 -4.05
C ASP A 185 -4.10 27.08 -3.45
N THR A 186 -4.54 27.43 -2.22
CA THR A 186 -4.06 28.65 -1.51
C THR A 186 -2.57 28.63 -1.20
N MET A 187 -1.93 27.46 -1.26
CA MET A 187 -0.50 27.26 -1.03
C MET A 187 0.28 27.06 -2.34
N ASN A 188 -0.34 27.33 -3.51
CA ASN A 188 0.22 27.05 -4.83
C ASN A 188 0.58 25.57 -5.03
N LEU A 189 -0.21 24.66 -4.46
CA LEU A 189 -0.04 23.22 -4.59
C LEU A 189 -1.24 22.60 -5.31
N PRO A 190 -1.33 22.79 -6.64
CA PRO A 190 -2.48 22.33 -7.39
C PRO A 190 -2.62 20.81 -7.33
N THR A 191 -3.86 20.36 -7.15
CA THR A 191 -4.19 18.93 -7.27
C THR A 191 -4.04 18.50 -8.73
N LEU A 192 -3.12 17.57 -8.99
CA LEU A 192 -2.80 17.02 -10.31
C LEU A 192 -3.75 15.88 -10.67
N SER A 193 -4.02 15.00 -9.72
CA SER A 193 -4.95 13.89 -9.83
C SER A 193 -5.49 13.51 -8.45
N TRP A 194 -6.54 12.70 -8.40
CA TRP A 194 -7.01 12.14 -7.13
C TRP A 194 -7.63 10.76 -7.36
N SER A 195 -7.74 9.98 -6.29
CA SER A 195 -8.41 8.69 -6.33
C SER A 195 -8.96 8.30 -4.97
N MET A 196 -10.08 7.58 -4.98
CA MET A 196 -10.62 6.90 -3.81
C MET A 196 -10.90 5.43 -4.11
N HIS A 197 -10.65 4.56 -3.13
CA HIS A 197 -11.05 3.16 -3.19
C HIS A 197 -12.52 3.01 -2.78
N PRO A 198 -13.28 2.10 -3.41
CA PRO A 198 -14.69 1.87 -3.08
C PRO A 198 -14.84 1.32 -1.65
N HIS A 199 -15.93 1.70 -0.98
CA HIS A 199 -16.38 1.07 0.26
C HIS A 199 -16.53 -0.46 0.05
N PRO A 200 -16.21 -1.33 1.03
CA PRO A 200 -15.78 -1.04 2.40
C PRO A 200 -14.26 -0.94 2.58
N SER A 201 -13.48 -0.66 1.51
CA SER A 201 -12.03 -0.52 1.64
C SER A 201 -11.65 0.53 2.68
N LEU A 202 -10.66 0.19 3.52
CA LEU A 202 -10.05 1.11 4.49
C LEU A 202 -8.81 1.81 3.93
N GLU A 203 -8.45 1.55 2.66
CA GLU A 203 -7.36 2.26 2.02
C GLU A 203 -7.70 3.75 1.90
N ALA A 204 -6.76 4.58 2.34
CA ALA A 204 -6.91 6.02 2.33
C ALA A 204 -6.97 6.54 0.88
N PRO A 205 -7.94 7.41 0.53
CA PRO A 205 -7.86 8.18 -0.71
C PRO A 205 -6.63 9.10 -0.71
N TYR A 206 -6.29 9.58 -1.91
CA TYR A 206 -5.19 10.53 -2.07
C TYR A 206 -5.49 11.59 -3.12
N VAL A 207 -4.81 12.73 -2.95
CA VAL A 207 -4.57 13.73 -4.00
C VAL A 207 -3.10 13.69 -4.40
N GLU A 208 -2.82 13.84 -5.68
CA GLU A 208 -1.45 13.95 -6.20
C GLU A 208 -1.05 15.42 -6.28
N LEU A 209 0.10 15.75 -5.70
CA LEU A 209 0.66 17.09 -5.61
C LEU A 209 2.00 17.16 -6.35
N PRO A 210 2.43 18.34 -6.81
CA PRO A 210 3.71 18.50 -7.50
C PRO A 210 4.93 18.22 -6.62
N ARG A 211 4.78 18.32 -5.28
CA ARG A 211 5.79 17.99 -4.27
C ARG A 211 5.14 17.47 -2.99
N SER A 212 5.92 16.88 -2.11
CA SER A 212 5.43 16.52 -0.76
C SER A 212 5.21 17.77 0.09
N LEU A 213 4.22 17.70 0.98
CA LEU A 213 4.14 18.59 2.12
C LEU A 213 5.26 18.28 3.12
N THR A 214 5.69 19.28 3.87
CA THR A 214 6.36 19.05 5.16
C THR A 214 5.32 18.62 6.20
N GLN A 215 5.78 18.07 7.33
CA GLN A 215 4.87 17.71 8.42
C GLN A 215 4.06 18.93 8.92
N SER A 216 4.72 20.07 9.12
CA SER A 216 4.05 21.31 9.55
C SER A 216 3.04 21.84 8.53
N GLU A 217 3.34 21.74 7.22
CA GLU A 217 2.36 22.09 6.17
C GLU A 217 1.15 21.14 6.20
N ALA A 218 1.37 19.84 6.41
CA ALA A 218 0.29 18.86 6.50
C ALA A 218 -0.63 19.13 7.71
N GLU A 219 -0.04 19.45 8.87
CA GLU A 219 -0.77 19.84 10.08
C GLU A 219 -1.56 21.15 9.88
N GLU A 220 -0.98 22.14 9.21
CA GLU A 220 -1.65 23.41 8.88
C GLU A 220 -2.83 23.21 7.93
N VAL A 221 -2.65 22.40 6.88
CA VAL A 221 -3.71 22.05 5.93
C VAL A 221 -4.85 21.30 6.64
N GLU A 222 -4.51 20.33 7.49
CA GLU A 222 -5.49 19.60 8.31
C GLU A 222 -6.28 20.56 9.20
N ARG A 223 -5.59 21.48 9.90
CA ARG A 223 -6.24 22.46 10.77
C ARG A 223 -7.24 23.31 10.00
N LYS A 224 -6.82 23.94 8.89
CA LYS A 224 -7.69 24.79 8.06
C LYS A 224 -8.92 24.02 7.53
N CYS A 225 -8.72 22.78 7.07
CA CYS A 225 -9.85 21.96 6.61
C CYS A 225 -10.85 21.72 7.75
N ASN A 226 -10.37 21.35 8.94
CA ASN A 226 -11.26 21.07 10.07
C ASN A 226 -11.91 22.34 10.65
N GLU A 227 -11.26 23.50 10.58
CA GLU A 227 -11.88 24.80 10.90
C GLU A 227 -13.11 25.04 10.02
N LEU A 228 -12.99 24.93 8.70
CA LEU A 228 -14.11 25.11 7.77
C LEU A 228 -15.19 24.03 7.92
N ILE A 229 -14.81 22.79 8.26
CA ILE A 229 -15.77 21.73 8.62
C ILE A 229 -16.57 22.12 9.87
N SER A 230 -15.90 22.66 10.88
CA SER A 230 -16.53 23.08 12.15
C SER A 230 -17.46 24.28 11.98
N GLU A 231 -17.14 25.19 11.06
CA GLU A 231 -18.01 26.30 10.65
C GLU A 231 -19.28 25.82 9.93
N GLY A 232 -19.27 24.58 9.43
CA GLY A 232 -20.43 23.97 8.77
C GLY A 232 -20.81 24.62 7.45
N ARG A 233 -19.81 25.11 6.71
CA ARG A 233 -20.03 25.82 5.43
C ARG A 233 -20.95 25.05 4.51
N LYS A 234 -21.83 25.79 3.86
CA LYS A 234 -22.81 25.23 2.95
C LYS A 234 -22.12 24.70 1.70
N VAL A 235 -22.65 23.59 1.18
CA VAL A 235 -22.33 23.07 -0.14
C VAL A 235 -23.58 23.12 -1.02
N TRP A 236 -23.45 23.57 -2.26
CA TRP A 236 -24.55 23.55 -3.23
C TRP A 236 -24.05 23.28 -4.64
N VAL A 237 -24.96 22.92 -5.53
CA VAL A 237 -24.70 22.54 -6.92
C VAL A 237 -25.45 23.47 -7.85
N ASP A 238 -24.72 24.21 -8.68
CA ASP A 238 -25.30 24.94 -9.80
C ASP A 238 -25.27 24.05 -11.05
N VAL A 239 -26.41 23.93 -11.72
CA VAL A 239 -26.57 23.10 -12.93
C VAL A 239 -26.85 23.99 -14.13
N SER A 240 -26.07 23.83 -15.20
CA SER A 240 -26.25 24.54 -16.48
C SER A 240 -26.26 23.58 -17.67
N ILE A 241 -26.78 24.02 -18.82
CA ILE A 241 -26.72 23.26 -20.08
C ILE A 241 -25.44 23.63 -20.83
N GLN A 242 -24.75 22.62 -21.35
CA GLN A 242 -23.57 22.81 -22.17
C GLN A 242 -23.90 23.59 -23.45
N GLY A 243 -23.15 24.67 -23.72
CA GLY A 243 -23.27 25.47 -24.94
C GLY A 243 -24.38 26.54 -24.94
N GLN A 244 -25.33 26.52 -24.00
CA GLN A 244 -26.37 27.57 -23.90
C GLN A 244 -25.99 28.72 -22.96
N ASN A 245 -25.22 28.42 -21.91
CA ASN A 245 -24.67 29.43 -21.03
C ASN A 245 -23.16 29.44 -21.26
N GLY A 246 -22.70 30.29 -22.18
CA GLY A 246 -21.28 30.69 -22.20
C GLY A 246 -20.93 31.14 -20.79
N ALA A 247 -19.85 30.59 -20.24
CA ALA A 247 -19.35 30.80 -18.87
C ALA A 247 -19.81 32.14 -18.30
N ALA A 248 -20.99 32.17 -17.69
CA ALA A 248 -21.45 33.35 -17.00
C ALA A 248 -20.58 33.36 -15.75
N GLU A 249 -19.57 34.22 -15.80
CA GLU A 249 -18.82 34.70 -14.66
C GLU A 249 -19.85 35.17 -13.63
N VAL A 250 -20.26 34.24 -12.76
CA VAL A 250 -20.86 34.63 -11.49
C VAL A 250 -19.67 35.11 -10.67
N THR A 251 -19.33 36.39 -10.83
CA THR A 251 -18.63 37.16 -9.81
C THR A 251 -19.52 37.12 -8.59
N ALA A 252 -19.27 36.18 -7.68
CA ALA A 252 -19.72 36.39 -6.32
C ALA A 252 -19.05 37.69 -5.87
N GLU A 253 -19.83 38.68 -5.42
CA GLU A 253 -19.29 39.85 -4.74
C GLU A 253 -18.64 39.34 -3.44
N VAL A 254 -17.36 38.98 -3.53
CA VAL A 254 -16.52 38.63 -2.37
C VAL A 254 -15.51 39.74 -2.24
N ASP A 255 -15.51 40.41 -1.08
CA ASP A 255 -14.66 41.57 -0.76
C ASP A 255 -13.15 41.21 -0.59
N ASP A 256 -12.73 40.08 -1.14
CA ASP A 256 -11.37 39.55 -1.08
C ASP A 256 -10.97 39.02 -2.47
N GLY A 257 -10.17 39.81 -3.18
CA GLY A 257 -9.74 39.53 -4.56
C GLY A 257 -9.00 38.21 -4.74
N ALA A 258 -8.50 37.59 -3.67
CA ALA A 258 -7.89 36.26 -3.73
C ALA A 258 -8.94 35.15 -3.89
N VAL A 259 -10.16 35.30 -3.35
CA VAL A 259 -11.27 34.33 -3.51
C VAL A 259 -11.81 34.38 -4.94
N GLU A 260 -11.83 35.57 -5.53
CA GLU A 260 -12.37 35.80 -6.87
C GLU A 260 -11.57 35.11 -7.98
N GLU A 261 -10.23 35.02 -7.84
CA GLU A 261 -9.38 34.28 -8.78
C GLU A 261 -9.50 32.75 -8.62
N ARG A 262 -9.73 32.27 -7.39
CA ARG A 262 -9.95 30.83 -7.09
C ARG A 262 -11.27 30.30 -7.65
N LEU A 263 -12.30 31.13 -7.70
CA LEU A 263 -13.62 30.79 -8.30
C LEU A 263 -13.60 30.74 -9.85
N LYS A 264 -12.50 31.16 -10.49
CA LYS A 264 -12.34 31.21 -11.97
C LYS A 264 -11.76 29.93 -12.57
N VAL A 265 -11.26 28.98 -11.77
CA VAL A 265 -10.55 27.79 -12.27
C VAL A 265 -11.53 26.68 -12.68
N GLY A 266 -12.14 26.83 -13.86
CA GLY A 266 -12.83 25.73 -14.53
C GLY A 266 -11.83 24.74 -15.14
N LYS A 267 -11.39 23.72 -14.39
CA LYS A 267 -10.70 22.56 -15.00
C LYS A 267 -11.70 21.83 -15.91
N GLY A 268 -11.32 21.73 -17.19
CA GLY A 268 -12.22 21.54 -18.34
C GLY A 268 -13.11 20.29 -18.33
N ILE A 269 -14.29 20.46 -18.93
CA ILE A 269 -15.25 19.41 -19.25
C ILE A 269 -14.63 18.49 -20.32
N PRO A 270 -14.72 17.15 -20.17
CA PRO A 270 -14.26 16.22 -21.19
C PRO A 270 -14.91 16.46 -22.57
N GLU A 271 -14.12 16.37 -23.64
CA GLU A 271 -14.56 16.59 -25.04
C GLU A 271 -15.65 15.60 -25.51
N ASP A 272 -15.83 14.48 -24.82
CA ASP A 272 -16.81 13.43 -25.10
C ASP A 272 -18.20 13.66 -24.44
N TYR A 273 -18.38 14.78 -23.76
CA TYR A 273 -19.66 15.20 -23.16
C TYR A 273 -20.41 16.05 -24.19
N ASP A 274 -21.40 15.48 -24.90
CA ASP A 274 -22.27 16.17 -25.88
C ASP A 274 -23.74 16.08 -25.43
N GLY A 275 -24.43 17.22 -25.34
CA GLY A 275 -25.86 17.32 -25.03
C GLY A 275 -26.28 17.08 -23.57
N GLY A 276 -25.36 17.17 -22.60
CA GLY A 276 -25.66 16.97 -21.17
C GLY A 276 -25.67 18.26 -20.32
N VAL A 277 -25.72 18.09 -18.99
CA VAL A 277 -25.63 19.20 -18.02
C VAL A 277 -24.25 19.32 -17.41
N ILE A 278 -23.85 20.55 -17.10
CA ILE A 278 -22.63 20.85 -16.35
C ILE A 278 -23.04 21.13 -14.90
N ARG A 279 -22.38 20.46 -13.95
CA ARG A 279 -22.56 20.68 -12.52
C ARG A 279 -21.34 21.36 -11.95
N HIS A 280 -21.54 22.50 -11.31
CA HIS A 280 -20.54 23.16 -10.50
C HIS A 280 -20.85 22.91 -9.03
N ILE A 281 -19.95 22.24 -8.34
CA ILE A 281 -20.00 22.05 -6.90
C ILE A 281 -19.39 23.29 -6.28
N ASN A 282 -20.12 23.91 -5.36
CA ASN A 282 -19.70 25.10 -4.65
C ASN A 282 -19.59 24.79 -3.16
N ILE A 283 -18.48 25.17 -2.54
CA ILE A 283 -18.31 25.23 -1.09
C ILE A 283 -18.26 26.71 -0.72
N ASP A 284 -19.11 27.13 0.21
CA ASP A 284 -19.34 28.54 0.51
C ASP A 284 -18.04 29.34 0.72
N GLN A 285 -17.81 30.35 -0.13
CA GLN A 285 -16.62 31.21 -0.16
C GLN A 285 -15.27 30.46 -0.23
N THR A 286 -15.27 29.17 -0.57
CA THR A 286 -14.10 28.29 -0.46
C THR A 286 -13.73 27.68 -1.81
N ASP A 287 -14.70 27.05 -2.49
CA ASP A 287 -14.45 26.29 -3.72
C ASP A 287 -15.58 26.45 -4.73
N ARG A 288 -15.22 26.39 -6.02
CA ARG A 288 -16.18 26.23 -7.12
C ARG A 288 -15.56 25.42 -8.25
N ASN A 289 -15.98 24.17 -8.38
CA ASN A 289 -15.37 23.23 -9.32
C ASN A 289 -16.41 22.42 -10.11
N ALA A 290 -16.14 22.19 -11.39
CA ALA A 290 -16.96 21.31 -12.22
C ALA A 290 -16.78 19.85 -11.77
N CYS A 291 -17.85 19.21 -11.31
CA CYS A 291 -17.78 17.81 -10.85
C CYS A 291 -19.13 17.10 -10.96
N CYS A 292 -19.10 15.83 -11.38
CA CYS A 292 -20.28 14.99 -11.55
C CYS A 292 -20.63 14.13 -10.31
N GLY A 293 -19.79 14.09 -9.28
CA GLY A 293 -20.01 13.25 -8.09
C GLY A 293 -21.12 13.73 -7.16
N THR A 294 -21.54 12.87 -6.25
CA THR A 294 -22.46 13.23 -5.16
C THR A 294 -21.69 13.91 -4.04
N GLN A 295 -22.26 14.94 -3.42
CA GLN A 295 -21.61 15.75 -2.40
C GLN A 295 -22.51 15.85 -1.17
N VAL A 296 -21.93 16.01 0.01
CA VAL A 296 -22.73 16.34 1.21
C VAL A 296 -23.21 17.79 1.13
N PRO A 297 -24.41 18.13 1.62
CA PRO A 297 -24.96 19.50 1.53
C PRO A 297 -24.32 20.52 2.49
N THR A 298 -23.50 20.07 3.44
CA THR A 298 -22.76 20.91 4.39
C THR A 298 -21.47 20.22 4.78
N LEU A 299 -20.41 21.00 5.00
CA LEU A 299 -19.13 20.46 5.48
C LEU A 299 -19.26 19.78 6.85
N SER A 300 -20.23 20.14 7.70
CA SER A 300 -20.40 19.49 9.01
C SER A 300 -20.63 17.98 8.91
N LEU A 301 -21.19 17.48 7.80
CA LEU A 301 -21.38 16.04 7.58
C LEU A 301 -20.06 15.29 7.35
N ILE A 302 -18.97 16.00 7.04
CA ILE A 302 -17.63 15.42 6.99
C ILE A 302 -17.17 14.98 8.38
N SER A 303 -17.65 15.65 9.44
CA SER A 303 -17.28 15.46 10.86
C SER A 303 -15.82 15.77 11.17
N LEU A 304 -14.88 15.03 10.57
CA LEU A 304 -13.44 15.24 10.72
C LEU A 304 -12.70 14.80 9.46
N MET A 305 -11.58 15.48 9.20
CA MET A 305 -10.62 15.10 8.17
C MET A 305 -9.25 14.92 8.82
N HIS A 306 -8.55 13.85 8.47
CA HIS A 306 -7.17 13.62 8.89
C HIS A 306 -6.27 13.49 7.67
N ILE A 307 -5.22 14.31 7.62
CA ILE A 307 -4.17 14.27 6.62
C ILE A 307 -3.09 13.34 7.13
N ILE A 308 -2.74 12.33 6.33
CA ILE A 308 -1.68 11.38 6.69
C ILE A 308 -0.35 12.03 6.27
N PRO A 309 0.51 12.44 7.21
CA PRO A 309 1.73 13.17 6.88
C PRO A 309 2.65 12.30 6.02
N PRO A 310 3.32 12.87 5.00
CA PRO A 310 4.29 12.13 4.22
C PRO A 310 5.49 11.75 5.10
N THR A 311 5.95 10.50 4.98
CA THR A 311 7.11 10.00 5.73
C THR A 311 8.45 10.45 5.14
N GLN A 312 8.45 10.94 3.90
CA GLN A 312 9.64 11.38 3.19
C GLN A 312 9.33 12.64 2.37
N SER A 313 10.30 13.56 2.34
CA SER A 313 10.24 14.73 1.47
C SER A 313 10.56 14.36 0.02
N SER A 314 9.79 14.88 -0.92
CA SER A 314 9.96 14.69 -2.36
C SER A 314 9.74 16.02 -3.09
N SER A 315 10.67 16.38 -3.98
CA SER A 315 10.53 17.49 -4.92
C SER A 315 9.79 17.12 -6.21
N SER A 316 9.52 15.83 -6.41
CA SER A 316 8.69 15.32 -7.51
C SER A 316 7.26 15.04 -7.06
N ALA A 317 6.38 14.81 -8.05
CA ALA A 317 4.98 14.52 -7.82
C ALA A 317 4.79 13.37 -6.83
N THR A 318 3.88 13.56 -5.87
CA THR A 318 3.65 12.60 -4.78
C THR A 318 2.20 12.59 -4.34
N LYS A 319 1.81 11.50 -3.68
CA LYS A 319 0.45 11.30 -3.15
C LYS A 319 0.39 11.80 -1.72
N LEU A 320 -0.50 12.77 -1.47
CA LEU A 320 -0.95 13.13 -0.14
C LEU A 320 -2.19 12.30 0.19
N TYR A 321 -2.05 11.41 1.16
CA TYR A 321 -3.16 10.57 1.62
C TYR A 321 -3.97 11.30 2.70
N PHE A 322 -5.28 11.07 2.70
CA PHE A 322 -6.18 11.63 3.72
C PHE A 322 -7.32 10.65 4.00
N VAL A 323 -8.00 10.82 5.13
CA VAL A 323 -9.23 10.12 5.48
C VAL A 323 -10.23 11.12 6.05
N ALA A 324 -11.53 10.88 5.84
CA ALA A 324 -12.57 11.74 6.40
C ALA A 324 -13.82 10.95 6.82
N GLY A 325 -14.64 11.55 7.68
CA GLY A 325 -15.94 11.02 8.11
C GLY A 325 -15.87 9.58 8.63
N PRO A 326 -16.80 8.69 8.21
CA PRO A 326 -16.81 7.29 8.66
C PRO A 326 -15.49 6.55 8.42
N ARG A 327 -14.78 6.86 7.31
CA ARG A 327 -13.49 6.24 7.02
C ARG A 327 -12.40 6.70 7.98
N ALA A 328 -12.41 7.97 8.37
CA ALA A 328 -11.47 8.48 9.38
C ALA A 328 -11.71 7.85 10.75
N VAL A 329 -12.96 7.65 11.16
CA VAL A 329 -13.28 6.96 12.42
C VAL A 329 -12.73 5.53 12.42
N ARG A 330 -12.97 4.76 11.33
CA ARG A 330 -12.45 3.39 11.21
C ARG A 330 -10.91 3.37 11.17
N TYR A 331 -10.30 4.33 10.47
CA TYR A 331 -8.84 4.50 10.44
C TYR A 331 -8.28 4.75 11.85
N LEU A 332 -8.84 5.69 12.61
CA LEU A 332 -8.42 5.99 13.99
C LEU A 332 -8.57 4.76 14.91
N GLN A 333 -9.66 4.01 14.79
CA GLN A 333 -9.87 2.76 15.53
C GLN A 333 -8.82 1.70 15.16
N GLN A 334 -8.44 1.59 13.89
CA GLN A 334 -7.38 0.67 13.45
C GLN A 334 -6.00 1.12 13.96
N SER A 335 -5.64 2.39 13.81
CA SER A 335 -4.38 2.96 14.27
C SER A 335 -4.22 2.83 15.79
N SER A 336 -5.29 3.08 16.56
CA SER A 336 -5.29 2.90 18.03
C SER A 336 -5.09 1.43 18.44
N ARG A 337 -5.71 0.48 17.73
CA ARG A 337 -5.48 -0.96 17.94
C ARG A 337 -4.06 -1.37 17.60
N GLN A 338 -3.52 -0.90 16.47
CA GLN A 338 -2.15 -1.17 16.05
C GLN A 338 -1.13 -0.64 17.07
N LEU A 339 -1.28 0.61 17.52
CA LEU A 339 -0.41 1.20 18.54
C LEU A 339 -0.48 0.44 19.87
N SER A 340 -1.66 -0.07 20.26
CA SER A 340 -1.80 -0.95 21.43
C SER A 340 -1.02 -2.24 21.28
N ASN A 341 -1.10 -2.86 20.10
CA ASN A 341 -0.41 -4.12 19.81
C ASN A 341 1.11 -3.90 19.82
N VAL A 342 1.60 -2.80 19.24
CA VAL A 342 3.02 -2.43 19.29
C VAL A 342 3.47 -2.24 20.74
N ALA A 343 2.74 -1.42 21.51
CA ALA A 343 3.03 -1.17 22.93
C ALA A 343 3.08 -2.46 23.75
N LYS A 344 2.16 -3.41 23.49
CA LYS A 344 2.15 -4.73 24.11
C LYS A 344 3.38 -5.56 23.75
N VAL A 345 3.79 -5.57 22.48
CA VAL A 345 4.95 -6.36 22.01
C VAL A 345 6.26 -5.87 22.64
N ILE A 346 6.44 -4.56 22.77
CA ILE A 346 7.66 -3.97 23.34
C ILE A 346 7.64 -3.87 24.88
N GLY A 347 6.50 -4.15 25.50
CA GLY A 347 6.30 -4.10 26.94
C GLY A 347 6.37 -2.69 27.53
N ALA A 348 5.77 -1.68 26.86
CA ALA A 348 5.75 -0.29 27.32
C ALA A 348 4.36 0.35 27.17
N GLY A 349 4.18 1.52 27.78
CA GLY A 349 3.02 2.36 27.52
C GLY A 349 2.98 2.87 26.08
N ARG A 350 1.81 3.27 25.58
CA ARG A 350 1.67 3.82 24.21
C ARG A 350 2.49 5.11 24.03
N ALA A 351 2.54 5.96 25.05
CA ALA A 351 3.27 7.22 25.03
C ALA A 351 4.79 7.01 24.94
N ASP A 352 5.30 5.96 25.59
CA ASP A 352 6.73 5.66 25.69
C ASP A 352 7.19 4.68 24.60
N ALA A 353 6.31 4.33 23.67
CA ALA A 353 6.57 3.26 22.71
C ALA A 353 7.77 3.56 21.80
N VAL A 354 7.90 4.82 21.35
CA VAL A 354 9.01 5.26 20.49
C VAL A 354 10.32 5.21 21.27
N GLU A 355 10.38 5.82 22.46
CA GLU A 355 11.56 5.82 23.33
C GLU A 355 12.01 4.38 23.68
N ARG A 356 11.05 3.50 23.95
CA ARG A 356 11.34 2.09 24.22
C ARG A 356 11.95 1.39 23.00
N ILE A 357 11.45 1.64 21.80
CA ILE A 357 11.99 1.08 20.55
C ILE A 357 13.41 1.59 20.30
N GLU A 358 13.65 2.89 20.47
CA GLU A 358 15.00 3.48 20.33
C GLU A 358 15.99 2.86 21.32
N THR A 359 15.57 2.67 22.56
CA THR A 359 16.38 2.00 23.59
C THR A 359 16.68 0.54 23.23
N LEU A 360 15.68 -0.20 22.72
CA LEU A 360 15.86 -1.58 22.28
C LEU A 360 16.84 -1.68 21.09
N GLU A 361 16.75 -0.77 20.12
CA GLU A 361 17.70 -0.73 18.99
C GLU A 361 19.12 -0.36 19.43
N LYS A 362 19.26 0.58 20.37
CA LYS A 362 20.56 0.89 20.97
C LYS A 362 21.15 -0.33 21.69
N ASN A 363 20.36 -0.98 22.54
CA ASN A 363 20.80 -2.19 23.26
C ASN A 363 21.17 -3.32 22.30
N ARG A 364 20.43 -3.49 21.20
CA ARG A 364 20.73 -4.47 20.15
C ARG A 364 22.09 -4.20 19.51
N LYS A 365 22.39 -2.93 19.22
CA LYS A 365 23.68 -2.50 18.68
C LYS A 365 24.82 -2.72 19.69
N ASP A 366 24.63 -2.32 20.93
CA ASP A 366 25.63 -2.49 21.99
C ASP A 366 25.93 -3.99 22.23
N GLN A 367 24.90 -4.84 22.22
CA GLN A 367 25.06 -6.30 22.29
C GLN A 367 25.80 -6.87 21.08
N PHE A 368 25.50 -6.38 19.88
CA PHE A 368 26.21 -6.78 18.67
C PHE A 368 27.71 -6.44 18.75
N ASP A 369 28.04 -5.23 19.17
CA ASP A 369 29.43 -4.79 19.36
C ASP A 369 30.12 -5.55 20.49
N ALA A 370 29.44 -5.83 21.60
CA ALA A 370 29.95 -6.66 22.69
C ALA A 370 30.27 -8.10 22.22
N VAL A 371 29.36 -8.74 21.47
CA VAL A 371 29.60 -10.08 20.90
C VAL A 371 30.77 -10.05 19.93
N LYS A 372 30.90 -9.00 19.10
CA LYS A 372 32.03 -8.84 18.19
C LYS A 372 33.36 -8.69 18.96
N ASN A 373 33.39 -7.89 20.02
CA ASN A 373 34.58 -7.69 20.85
C ASN A 373 34.98 -8.98 21.58
N LEU A 374 34.02 -9.68 22.20
CA LEU A 374 34.26 -10.97 22.84
C LEU A 374 34.77 -12.02 21.85
N LYS A 375 34.25 -12.04 20.61
CA LYS A 375 34.79 -12.90 19.55
C LYS A 375 36.24 -12.56 19.23
N ASN A 376 36.59 -11.28 19.15
CA ASN A 376 37.98 -10.87 18.89
C ASN A 376 38.93 -11.22 20.04
N GLU A 377 38.51 -11.03 21.29
CA GLU A 377 39.28 -11.45 22.47
C GLU A 377 39.46 -12.97 22.49
N LEU A 378 38.40 -13.73 22.20
CA LEU A 378 38.46 -15.18 22.10
C LEU A 378 39.41 -15.61 20.98
N SER A 379 39.37 -14.98 19.80
CA SER A 379 40.30 -15.27 18.70
C SER A 379 41.76 -15.10 19.11
N LYS A 380 42.07 -14.06 19.89
CA LYS A 380 43.43 -13.81 20.42
C LYS A 380 43.86 -14.91 21.38
N ILE A 381 43.03 -15.27 22.35
CA ILE A 381 43.34 -16.33 23.32
C ILE A 381 43.53 -17.68 22.59
N VAL A 382 42.63 -18.01 21.66
CA VAL A 382 42.72 -19.26 20.89
C VAL A 382 44.03 -19.33 20.12
N ILE A 383 44.46 -18.26 19.47
CA ILE A 383 45.69 -18.28 18.70
C ILE A 383 46.96 -18.21 19.56
N GLU A 384 46.95 -17.48 20.66
CA GLU A 384 48.08 -17.44 21.61
C GLU A 384 48.34 -18.83 22.21
N ASN A 385 47.27 -19.52 22.63
CA ASN A 385 47.36 -20.90 23.10
C ASN A 385 47.89 -21.82 22.00
N ALA A 386 47.32 -21.75 20.80
CA ALA A 386 47.74 -22.59 19.67
C ALA A 386 49.19 -22.31 19.22
N LEU A 387 49.64 -21.06 19.29
CA LEU A 387 51.04 -20.67 19.04
C LEU A 387 51.97 -21.22 20.13
N SER A 388 51.56 -21.18 21.41
CA SER A 388 52.36 -21.75 22.49
C SER A 388 52.59 -23.25 22.33
N GLU A 389 51.57 -23.98 21.85
CA GLU A 389 51.69 -25.40 21.52
C GLU A 389 52.51 -25.61 20.24
N GLY A 390 52.27 -24.82 19.19
CA GLY A 390 52.99 -24.91 17.92
C GLY A 390 54.49 -24.61 17.99
N ARG A 391 54.93 -23.86 18.99
CA ARG A 391 56.35 -23.57 19.27
C ARG A 391 57.12 -24.73 19.90
N LYS A 392 56.45 -25.80 20.34
CA LYS A 392 57.15 -27.02 20.77
C LYS A 392 57.92 -27.59 19.57
N GLU A 393 59.14 -28.04 19.82
CA GLU A 393 60.05 -28.53 18.75
C GLU A 393 59.41 -29.64 17.90
N GLU A 394 58.65 -30.54 18.51
CA GLU A 394 57.87 -31.59 17.83
C GLU A 394 56.84 -31.07 16.81
N ASN A 395 56.37 -29.83 16.95
CA ASN A 395 55.31 -29.26 16.13
C ASN A 395 55.83 -28.42 14.95
N GLN A 396 57.14 -28.13 14.90
CA GLN A 396 57.84 -27.54 13.76
C GLN A 396 57.15 -26.29 13.16
N GLY A 397 56.45 -25.50 13.98
CA GLY A 397 55.72 -24.31 13.52
C GLY A 397 54.46 -24.57 12.69
N VAL A 398 53.92 -25.80 12.67
CA VAL A 398 52.64 -26.15 12.02
C VAL A 398 51.55 -26.33 13.09
N ILE A 399 50.53 -25.48 13.02
CA ILE A 399 49.45 -25.39 14.01
C ILE A 399 48.13 -25.78 13.37
N TRP A 400 47.31 -26.52 14.11
CA TRP A 400 45.94 -26.81 13.72
C TRP A 400 44.98 -26.41 14.84
N VAL A 401 44.02 -25.56 14.51
CA VAL A 401 42.93 -25.18 15.41
C VAL A 401 41.63 -25.76 14.87
N ARG A 402 41.04 -26.68 15.63
CA ARG A 402 39.73 -27.27 15.34
C ARG A 402 38.66 -26.59 16.17
N ARG A 403 37.50 -26.32 15.56
CA ARG A 403 36.33 -25.74 16.22
C ARG A 403 35.07 -26.50 15.83
N ASP A 404 34.34 -26.95 16.84
CA ASP A 404 33.01 -27.53 16.64
C ASP A 404 31.95 -26.43 16.87
N ASN A 405 31.41 -25.86 15.79
CA ASN A 405 30.43 -24.76 15.85
C ASN A 405 29.24 -25.03 14.90
N PRO A 406 27.99 -25.10 15.40
CA PRO A 406 26.82 -25.36 14.56
C PRO A 406 26.45 -24.19 13.63
N SER A 407 27.11 -23.03 13.74
CA SER A 407 26.87 -21.86 12.88
C SER A 407 27.37 -22.07 11.45
N THR A 408 26.57 -21.64 10.48
CA THR A 408 26.91 -21.68 9.04
C THR A 408 27.81 -20.51 8.59
N ASN A 409 28.14 -19.57 9.48
CA ASN A 409 28.91 -18.37 9.16
C ASN A 409 30.10 -18.16 10.11
N ASP A 410 30.98 -19.17 10.22
CA ASP A 410 32.17 -19.12 11.09
C ASP A 410 33.41 -18.50 10.41
N PHE A 411 33.35 -18.21 9.11
CA PHE A 411 34.49 -17.59 8.40
C PHE A 411 34.93 -16.24 8.99
N GLU A 412 34.01 -15.47 9.58
CA GLU A 412 34.36 -14.22 10.25
C GLU A 412 35.28 -14.49 11.46
N PHE A 413 34.96 -15.52 12.25
CA PHE A 413 35.76 -15.91 13.41
C PHE A 413 37.08 -16.57 13.01
N LEU A 414 37.05 -17.57 12.11
CA LEU A 414 38.26 -18.17 11.56
C LEU A 414 39.15 -17.11 10.88
N GLY A 415 38.53 -16.14 10.21
CA GLY A 415 39.21 -15.00 9.60
C GLY A 415 39.90 -14.12 10.64
N SER A 416 39.25 -13.84 11.77
CA SER A 416 39.83 -13.11 12.91
C SER A 416 41.02 -13.85 13.53
N ILE A 417 40.91 -15.17 13.74
CA ILE A 417 42.05 -16.01 14.18
C ILE A 417 43.19 -15.94 13.17
N SER A 418 42.88 -16.13 11.89
CA SER A 418 43.82 -16.13 10.77
C SER A 418 44.59 -14.81 10.64
N THR A 419 43.92 -13.67 10.84
CA THR A 419 44.55 -12.34 10.83
C THR A 419 45.42 -12.14 12.08
N THR A 420 44.92 -12.52 13.25
CA THR A 420 45.67 -12.41 14.50
C THR A 420 46.95 -13.25 14.43
N PHE A 421 46.85 -14.48 13.93
CA PHE A 421 47.98 -15.38 13.68
C PHE A 421 49.10 -14.68 12.92
N ILE A 422 48.84 -14.13 11.74
CA ILE A 422 49.87 -13.44 10.93
C ILE A 422 50.48 -12.25 11.64
N SER A 423 49.69 -11.52 12.44
CA SER A 423 50.22 -10.38 13.20
C SER A 423 51.12 -10.78 14.39
N THR A 424 50.92 -11.98 14.95
CA THR A 424 51.62 -12.45 16.16
C THR A 424 52.69 -13.49 15.90
N ALA A 425 52.57 -14.27 14.83
CA ALA A 425 53.45 -15.39 14.54
C ALA A 425 54.74 -14.87 13.90
N GLN A 426 55.86 -15.04 14.61
CA GLN A 426 57.19 -14.77 14.08
C GLN A 426 57.87 -16.09 13.67
N PRO A 427 58.72 -16.08 12.63
CA PRO A 427 59.58 -17.21 12.33
C PRO A 427 60.45 -17.56 13.55
N GLN A 428 60.55 -18.84 13.86
CA GLN A 428 61.41 -19.36 14.93
C GLN A 428 62.32 -20.43 14.35
N ASP A 429 63.61 -20.42 14.69
CA ASP A 429 64.60 -21.38 14.15
C ASP A 429 64.58 -21.49 12.61
N GLN A 430 64.44 -20.34 11.92
CA GLN A 430 64.31 -20.21 10.45
C GLN A 430 63.07 -20.88 9.83
N LYS A 431 62.07 -21.25 10.64
CA LYS A 431 60.85 -21.95 10.20
C LYS A 431 59.64 -21.00 10.19
N ASP A 432 59.04 -20.80 9.02
CA ASP A 432 57.84 -19.97 8.85
C ASP A 432 56.58 -20.62 9.47
N PRO A 433 55.79 -19.91 10.29
CA PRO A 433 54.64 -20.50 10.94
C PRO A 433 53.49 -20.75 9.94
N LEU A 434 52.81 -21.88 10.07
CA LEU A 434 51.64 -22.27 9.28
C LEU A 434 50.47 -22.60 10.22
N VAL A 435 49.28 -22.06 9.94
CA VAL A 435 48.05 -22.41 10.64
C VAL A 435 47.03 -23.02 9.69
N ILE A 436 46.44 -24.14 10.12
CA ILE A 436 45.25 -24.74 9.53
C ILE A 436 44.11 -24.51 10.54
N LEU A 437 43.00 -23.96 10.08
CA LEU A 437 41.81 -23.68 10.89
C LEU A 437 40.65 -24.46 10.30
N THR A 438 39.95 -25.27 11.10
CA THR A 438 38.75 -25.99 10.66
C THR A 438 37.57 -25.67 11.58
N SER A 439 36.40 -25.42 10.97
CA SER A 439 35.12 -25.29 11.68
C SER A 439 34.14 -26.30 11.14
N THR A 440 33.64 -27.15 12.03
CA THR A 440 32.75 -28.28 11.74
C THR A 440 31.45 -28.13 12.52
N PRO A 441 30.27 -28.35 11.91
CA PRO A 441 29.01 -28.31 12.64
C PRO A 441 28.90 -29.43 13.66
N SER A 442 28.50 -29.11 14.90
CA SER A 442 28.47 -30.06 16.02
C SER A 442 27.34 -31.11 15.95
N SER A 443 26.37 -30.95 15.03
CA SER A 443 25.18 -31.80 14.94
C SER A 443 25.35 -32.97 13.98
N LYS A 444 24.90 -34.15 14.39
CA LYS A 444 24.85 -35.36 13.53
C LYS A 444 23.84 -35.25 12.37
N ASP A 445 22.91 -34.28 12.44
CA ASP A 445 21.86 -34.02 11.45
C ASP A 445 22.17 -32.80 10.54
N ALA A 446 23.45 -32.50 10.34
CA ALA A 446 23.95 -31.36 9.56
C ALA A 446 23.77 -31.49 8.02
N THR A 447 22.64 -32.02 7.55
CA THR A 447 22.31 -31.99 6.11
C THR A 447 22.13 -30.54 5.65
N GLY A 448 23.09 -30.05 4.86
CA GLY A 448 23.08 -28.68 4.30
C GLY A 448 23.99 -27.66 5.00
N GLN A 449 24.69 -28.03 6.07
CA GLN A 449 25.70 -27.15 6.71
C GLN A 449 27.09 -27.41 6.13
N GLN A 450 27.87 -26.34 5.91
CA GLN A 450 29.18 -26.41 5.25
C GLN A 450 30.31 -26.38 6.28
N ASN A 451 31.27 -27.32 6.16
CA ASN A 451 32.50 -27.27 6.94
C ASN A 451 33.41 -26.19 6.34
N LEU A 452 34.05 -25.40 7.19
CA LEU A 452 34.87 -24.27 6.77
C LEU A 452 36.33 -24.54 7.11
N MET A 453 37.22 -24.12 6.23
CA MET A 453 38.66 -24.28 6.41
C MET A 453 39.42 -23.03 5.99
N ILE A 454 40.43 -22.65 6.76
CA ILE A 454 41.42 -21.63 6.38
C ILE A 454 42.83 -22.20 6.56
N VAL A 455 43.67 -22.05 5.54
CA VAL A 455 45.11 -22.30 5.63
C VAL A 455 45.82 -20.96 5.50
N HIS A 456 46.70 -20.60 6.43
CA HIS A 456 47.42 -19.32 6.40
C HIS A 456 48.87 -19.46 6.86
N SER A 457 49.81 -18.88 6.12
CA SER A 457 51.21 -18.71 6.52
C SER A 457 51.75 -17.38 6.00
N THR A 458 52.80 -16.87 6.66
CA THR A 458 53.64 -15.78 6.12
C THR A 458 54.43 -16.22 4.89
N ASN A 459 54.65 -17.54 4.74
CA ASN A 459 55.28 -18.14 3.56
C ASN A 459 54.22 -18.62 2.58
N ASN A 460 54.16 -17.96 1.42
CA ASN A 460 53.15 -18.21 0.40
C ASN A 460 53.23 -19.63 -0.17
N ASP A 461 54.44 -20.14 -0.39
CA ASP A 461 54.65 -21.46 -0.98
C ASP A 461 54.27 -22.55 0.01
N LEU A 462 54.61 -22.37 1.30
CA LEU A 462 54.19 -23.28 2.37
C LEU A 462 52.67 -23.35 2.51
N ALA A 463 51.98 -22.21 2.52
CA ALA A 463 50.52 -22.19 2.59
C ALA A 463 49.88 -22.84 1.36
N LYS A 464 50.45 -22.61 0.17
CA LYS A 464 49.99 -23.21 -1.08
C LYS A 464 50.17 -24.73 -1.05
N GLU A 465 51.34 -25.20 -0.66
CA GLU A 465 51.65 -26.62 -0.55
C GLU A 465 50.71 -27.34 0.42
N ALA A 466 50.55 -26.81 1.64
CA ALA A 466 49.62 -27.38 2.62
C ALA A 466 48.18 -27.43 2.09
N ASN A 467 47.71 -26.36 1.44
CA ASN A 467 46.37 -26.33 0.85
C ASN A 467 46.20 -27.34 -0.30
N GLU A 468 47.21 -27.54 -1.15
CA GLU A 468 47.15 -28.52 -2.23
C GLU A 468 47.22 -29.97 -1.72
N GLN A 469 48.02 -30.25 -0.67
CA GLN A 469 48.00 -31.56 0.00
C GLN A 469 46.61 -31.86 0.58
N ILE A 470 45.96 -30.87 1.22
CA ILE A 470 44.60 -31.04 1.76
C ILE A 470 43.57 -31.24 0.65
N LYS A 471 43.64 -30.46 -0.45
CA LYS A 471 42.77 -30.66 -1.62
C LYS A 471 42.93 -32.05 -2.23
N LYS A 472 44.16 -32.56 -2.32
CA LYS A 472 44.42 -33.92 -2.82
C LYS A 472 43.81 -34.97 -1.91
N GLY A 473 43.90 -34.79 -0.59
CA GLY A 473 43.33 -35.72 0.40
C GLY A 473 41.81 -35.72 0.45
N LEU A 474 41.19 -34.53 0.46
CA LEU A 474 39.72 -34.38 0.55
C LEU A 474 39.01 -34.42 -0.83
N GLY A 475 39.77 -34.39 -1.93
CA GLY A 475 39.28 -34.52 -3.29
C GLY A 475 38.38 -33.37 -3.74
N SER A 476 37.38 -33.70 -4.57
CA SER A 476 36.44 -32.74 -5.16
C SER A 476 35.50 -32.05 -4.15
N ARG A 477 35.57 -32.41 -2.87
CA ARG A 477 34.76 -31.85 -1.79
C ARG A 477 35.20 -30.45 -1.39
N VAL A 478 36.46 -30.10 -1.64
CA VAL A 478 37.02 -28.78 -1.29
C VAL A 478 36.69 -27.77 -2.37
N LYS A 479 35.87 -26.77 -2.02
CA LYS A 479 35.50 -25.65 -2.89
C LYS A 479 36.01 -24.34 -2.32
N GLY A 480 36.73 -23.58 -3.13
CA GLY A 480 37.35 -22.33 -2.71
C GLY A 480 38.82 -22.28 -3.08
N GLY A 481 39.52 -21.28 -2.54
CA GLY A 481 40.90 -21.02 -2.88
C GLY A 481 41.43 -19.80 -2.16
N GLY A 482 42.52 -19.26 -2.67
CA GLY A 482 43.13 -18.08 -2.09
C GLY A 482 44.46 -17.73 -2.74
N ALA A 483 45.09 -16.71 -2.20
CA ALA A 483 46.30 -16.12 -2.71
C ALA A 483 47.04 -15.40 -1.58
N ARG A 484 48.32 -15.09 -1.80
CA ARG A 484 49.17 -14.34 -0.84
C ARG A 484 49.14 -14.98 0.55
N GLY A 485 49.33 -16.30 0.59
CA GLY A 485 49.51 -17.04 1.83
C GLY A 485 48.22 -17.44 2.54
N LYS A 486 47.05 -16.91 2.15
CA LYS A 486 45.75 -17.25 2.75
C LYS A 486 44.84 -17.99 1.78
N TYR A 487 44.39 -19.18 2.17
CA TYR A 487 43.46 -20.02 1.42
C TYR A 487 42.21 -20.29 2.24
N MET A 488 41.03 -19.96 1.70
CA MET A 488 39.74 -20.15 2.36
C MET A 488 38.89 -21.11 1.55
N SER A 489 38.43 -22.18 2.18
CA SER A 489 37.71 -23.26 1.52
C SER A 489 36.49 -23.70 2.32
N LYS A 490 35.47 -24.13 1.59
CA LYS A 490 34.31 -24.86 2.08
C LYS A 490 34.50 -26.33 1.72
N VAL A 491 34.23 -27.23 2.65
CA VAL A 491 34.33 -28.68 2.42
C VAL A 491 32.93 -29.28 2.49
N ASP A 492 32.46 -29.75 1.33
CA ASP A 492 31.15 -30.36 1.17
C ASP A 492 31.11 -31.75 1.82
N GLY A 493 29.92 -32.17 2.27
CA GLY A 493 29.69 -33.49 2.87
C GLY A 493 29.97 -33.54 4.37
N LYS A 494 29.72 -34.71 4.97
CA LYS A 494 29.88 -34.93 6.41
C LYS A 494 31.37 -34.91 6.79
N TRP A 495 31.70 -34.22 7.87
CA TRP A 495 33.03 -34.27 8.48
C TRP A 495 33.00 -35.25 9.66
N THR A 496 33.93 -36.20 9.67
CA THR A 496 34.02 -37.25 10.69
C THR A 496 35.47 -37.39 11.17
N SER A 497 35.73 -38.35 12.06
CA SER A 497 37.09 -38.64 12.52
C SER A 497 38.05 -39.00 11.37
N SER A 498 37.57 -39.56 10.26
CA SER A 498 38.45 -39.86 9.12
C SER A 498 39.03 -38.61 8.46
N GLU A 499 38.27 -37.52 8.40
CA GLU A 499 38.77 -36.24 7.90
C GLU A 499 39.76 -35.60 8.88
N ASP A 500 39.51 -35.74 10.18
CA ASP A 500 40.46 -35.31 11.21
C ASP A 500 41.79 -36.07 11.11
N ASP A 501 41.74 -37.40 10.96
CA ASP A 501 42.92 -38.25 10.80
C ASP A 501 43.72 -37.90 9.53
N LEU A 502 43.00 -37.56 8.44
CA LEU A 502 43.62 -37.12 7.19
C LEU A 502 44.35 -35.79 7.37
N ILE A 503 43.71 -34.79 8.00
CA ILE A 503 44.35 -33.50 8.27
C ILE A 503 45.55 -33.68 9.19
N GLN A 504 45.44 -34.50 10.23
CA GLN A 504 46.54 -34.81 11.14
C GLN A 504 47.70 -35.52 10.43
N GLY A 505 47.42 -36.43 9.51
CA GLY A 505 48.44 -37.10 8.68
C GLY A 505 49.22 -36.11 7.81
N ILE A 506 48.52 -35.15 7.19
CA ILE A 506 49.15 -34.08 6.40
C ILE A 506 50.03 -33.20 7.29
N ILE A 507 49.53 -32.81 8.47
CA ILE A 507 50.28 -32.03 9.45
C ILE A 507 51.57 -32.77 9.86
N ASN A 508 51.49 -34.07 10.12
CA ASN A 508 52.65 -34.87 10.52
C ASN A 508 53.70 -34.95 9.40
N ASN A 509 53.28 -35.07 8.13
CA ASN A 509 54.20 -35.04 6.99
C ASN A 509 54.88 -33.67 6.87
N LEU A 510 54.10 -32.58 6.92
CA LEU A 510 54.66 -31.22 6.90
C LEU A 510 55.63 -30.96 8.04
N ARG A 511 55.41 -31.54 9.23
CA ARG A 511 56.35 -31.44 10.34
C ARG A 511 57.63 -32.24 10.09
N LYS A 512 57.50 -33.47 9.57
CA LYS A 512 58.63 -34.34 9.25
C LYS A 512 59.55 -33.71 8.19
N ASP A 513 58.97 -33.22 7.10
CA ASP A 513 59.70 -32.56 6.01
C ASP A 513 60.46 -31.31 6.47
N ARG A 514 60.06 -30.73 7.61
CA ARG A 514 60.70 -29.57 8.22
C ARG A 514 61.71 -29.92 9.31
N SER A 515 61.74 -31.18 9.75
CA SER A 515 62.70 -31.68 10.75
C SER A 515 63.97 -32.24 10.13
N GLU A 516 63.88 -32.68 8.88
CA GLU A 516 64.99 -33.06 7.99
C GLU A 516 65.59 -31.80 7.33
#